data_AF-A0A8T5KNI6-F1
#
_entry.id   AF-A0A8T5KNI6-F1
#
_cell.length_a   1.000
_cell.length_b   1.000
_cell.length_c   1.000
_cell.angle_alpha   90.00
_cell.angle_beta   90.00
_cell.angle_gamma   90.00
#
_symmetry.space_group_name_H-M   'P 1'
#
loop_
_entity.id
_entity.type
_entity.pdbx_description
1 polymer ?
#
loop_
_entity_poly.entity_id
_entity_poly.type
_entity_poly.pdbx_seq_one_letter_code
_entity_poly.pdbx_strand_id
1 'polypeptide(L)'
;MRIVRLPGIHHDSNVVLALGALGNILIDAGTSWYQTLQVERIKGIIGDQSLDRILLTSRRYPCTGGAAHIANEFGSCTIHIHPEGQSSLEKGDFFTTWANRFDSDMPITNAEPVTD
;
A
#
# COMPACT_ATOMS: atom_id res chain seq x y z
N MET A 1 -15.26 -13.95 5.63
CA MET A 1 -14.02 -13.19 5.40
C MET A 1 -13.02 -14.10 4.71
N ARG A 2 -12.44 -13.69 3.58
CA ARG A 2 -11.39 -14.43 2.86
C ARG A 2 -10.10 -13.61 2.93
N ILE A 3 -9.00 -14.25 3.31
CA ILE A 3 -7.68 -13.61 3.36
C ILE A 3 -6.82 -14.22 2.25
N VAL A 4 -6.24 -13.38 1.41
CA VAL A 4 -5.33 -13.80 0.34
C VAL A 4 -4.00 -13.11 0.55
N ARG A 5 -2.92 -13.88 0.66
CA ARG A 5 -1.56 -13.35 0.69
C ARG A 5 -1.05 -13.26 -0.74
N LEU A 6 -0.54 -12.09 -1.10
CA LEU A 6 0.25 -11.84 -2.29
C LEU A 6 1.73 -11.81 -1.88
N PRO A 7 2.50 -12.89 -2.16
CA PRO A 7 3.93 -12.87 -1.89
C PRO A 7 4.62 -11.66 -2.53
N GLY A 8 5.56 -11.07 -1.79
CA GLY A 8 6.35 -9.95 -2.26
C GLY A 8 7.12 -10.30 -3.53
N ILE A 9 7.22 -9.33 -4.44
CA ILE A 9 7.99 -9.41 -5.67
C ILE A 9 9.35 -8.76 -5.40
N HIS A 10 10.42 -9.56 -5.45
CA HIS A 10 11.79 -9.12 -5.15
C HIS A 10 11.93 -8.39 -3.81
N HIS A 11 11.92 -7.06 -3.82
CA HIS A 11 12.13 -6.18 -2.67
C HIS A 11 10.84 -5.74 -1.98
N ASP A 12 9.68 -6.08 -2.53
CA ASP A 12 8.38 -5.79 -1.90
C ASP A 12 8.21 -6.56 -0.58
N SER A 13 7.50 -5.95 0.36
CA SER A 13 6.87 -6.70 1.44
C SER A 13 5.77 -7.63 0.89
N ASN A 14 5.30 -8.55 1.74
CA ASN A 14 4.08 -9.27 1.39
C ASN A 14 2.90 -8.30 1.44
N VAL A 15 2.05 -8.38 0.44
CA VAL A 15 0.77 -7.67 0.43
C VAL A 15 -0.32 -8.66 0.84
N VAL A 16 -1.27 -8.22 1.66
CA VAL A 16 -2.40 -9.07 2.07
C VAL A 16 -3.70 -8.40 1.69
N LEU A 17 -4.61 -9.19 1.12
CA LEU A 17 -5.93 -8.75 0.73
C LEU A 17 -6.96 -9.44 1.62
N ALA A 18 -7.68 -8.64 2.41
CA ALA A 18 -8.74 -9.09 3.29
C ALA A 18 -10.09 -8.73 2.66
N LEU A 19 -10.85 -9.75 2.28
CA LEU A 19 -12.14 -9.64 1.58
C LEU A 19 -13.27 -9.94 2.56
N GLY A 20 -14.10 -8.94 2.80
CA GLY A 20 -15.20 -9.00 3.76
C GLY A 20 -16.54 -8.63 3.13
N ALA A 21 -17.62 -8.93 3.85
CA ALA A 21 -18.96 -8.50 3.45
C ALA A 21 -19.14 -6.97 3.55
N LEU A 22 -18.34 -6.31 4.39
CA LEU A 22 -18.36 -4.86 4.61
C LEU A 22 -17.38 -4.09 3.71
N GLY A 23 -16.51 -4.81 2.99
CA GLY A 23 -15.49 -4.20 2.16
C GLY A 23 -14.21 -5.03 2.05
N ASN A 24 -13.36 -4.59 1.14
CA ASN A 24 -12.07 -5.15 0.79
C ASN A 24 -10.96 -4.21 1.23
N ILE A 25 -9.99 -4.74 1.96
CA ILE A 25 -8.87 -3.99 2.50
C ILE A 25 -7.57 -4.61 2.03
N LEU A 26 -6.66 -3.76 1.56
CA LEU A 26 -5.28 -4.13 1.27
C LEU A 26 -4.42 -3.81 2.50
N ILE A 27 -3.49 -4.69 2.83
CA ILE A 27 -2.50 -4.48 3.89
C ILE A 27 -1.12 -4.50 3.22
N ASP A 28 -0.39 -3.39 3.39
CA ASP A 28 0.81 -3.02 2.63
C ASP A 28 0.60 -2.93 1.11
N ALA A 29 1.59 -2.41 0.39
CA ALA A 29 1.49 -2.07 -1.03
C ALA A 29 2.73 -2.45 -1.87
N GLY A 30 3.80 -2.97 -1.26
CA GLY A 30 5.05 -3.19 -1.97
C GLY A 30 5.82 -1.89 -2.24
N THR A 31 6.87 -1.99 -3.05
CA THR A 31 7.62 -0.86 -3.61
C THR A 31 6.88 -0.21 -4.78
N SER A 32 7.36 0.94 -5.25
CA SER A 32 6.82 1.56 -6.47
C SER A 32 7.25 0.86 -7.77
N TRP A 33 8.20 -0.07 -7.71
CA TRP A 33 8.75 -0.74 -8.89
C TRP A 33 7.78 -1.73 -9.54
N TYR A 34 7.01 -2.43 -8.72
CA TYR A 34 6.08 -3.46 -9.16
C TYR A 34 4.61 -3.05 -8.99
N GLN A 35 4.35 -1.77 -8.74
CA GLN A 35 3.02 -1.25 -8.43
C GLN A 35 1.95 -1.61 -9.49
N THR A 36 2.29 -1.55 -10.79
CA THR A 36 1.37 -1.96 -11.86
C THR A 36 1.06 -3.46 -11.82
N LEU A 37 2.07 -4.30 -11.57
CA LEU A 37 1.86 -5.74 -11.42
C LEU A 37 1.04 -6.05 -10.16
N GLN A 38 1.24 -5.31 -9.07
CA GLN A 38 0.43 -5.46 -7.86
C GLN A 38 -1.03 -5.09 -8.12
N VAL A 39 -1.31 -4.03 -8.87
CA VAL A 39 -2.67 -3.67 -9.31
C VAL A 39 -3.32 -4.83 -10.06
N GLU A 40 -2.64 -5.41 -11.05
CA GLU A 40 -3.17 -6.55 -11.81
C GLU A 40 -3.43 -7.78 -10.93
N ARG A 41 -2.54 -8.07 -9.97
CA ARG A 41 -2.73 -9.17 -9.00
C ARG A 41 -3.94 -8.92 -8.11
N ILE A 42 -4.17 -7.69 -7.66
CA ILE A 42 -5.33 -7.32 -6.85
C ILE A 42 -6.62 -7.42 -7.68
N LYS A 43 -6.64 -6.81 -8.88
CA LYS A 43 -7.78 -6.89 -9.83
C LYS A 43 -8.15 -8.35 -10.15
N GLY A 44 -7.16 -9.21 -10.38
CA GLY A 44 -7.37 -10.64 -10.63
C GLY A 44 -8.00 -11.41 -9.45
N ILE A 45 -7.94 -10.89 -8.23
CA ILE A 45 -8.51 -11.52 -7.03
C ILE A 45 -9.88 -10.94 -6.67
N ILE A 46 -10.05 -9.61 -6.77
CA ILE A 46 -11.29 -8.92 -6.38
C ILE A 46 -12.30 -8.79 -7.53
N GLY A 47 -11.86 -8.94 -8.78
CA GLY A 47 -12.70 -8.75 -9.96
C GLY A 47 -13.23 -7.33 -10.04
N ASP A 48 -14.54 -7.18 -10.21
CA ASP A 48 -15.24 -5.89 -10.31
C ASP A 48 -15.57 -5.26 -8.94
N GLN A 49 -15.15 -5.88 -7.83
CA GLN A 49 -15.36 -5.32 -6.50
C GLN A 49 -14.44 -4.12 -6.24
N SER A 50 -14.87 -3.19 -5.38
CA SER A 50 -14.03 -2.08 -4.94
C SER A 50 -12.90 -2.56 -4.03
N LEU A 51 -11.79 -1.81 -4.02
CA LEU A 51 -10.84 -1.81 -2.92
C LEU A 51 -11.17 -0.58 -2.06
N ASP A 52 -11.59 -0.78 -0.82
CA ASP A 52 -12.15 0.31 -0.02
C ASP A 52 -11.08 1.05 0.77
N ARG A 53 -10.05 0.34 1.24
CA ARG A 53 -8.97 0.91 2.06
C ARG A 53 -7.64 0.21 1.84
N ILE A 54 -6.55 0.95 2.04
CA ILE A 54 -5.20 0.40 2.17
C ILE A 54 -4.72 0.68 3.59
N LEU A 55 -4.24 -0.33 4.31
CA LEU A 55 -3.65 -0.22 5.63
C LEU A 55 -2.14 -0.48 5.54
N LEU A 56 -1.33 0.51 5.90
CA LEU A 56 0.12 0.42 5.85
C LEU A 56 0.65 0.06 7.23
N THR A 57 1.34 -1.07 7.34
CA THR A 57 1.88 -1.57 8.60
C THR A 57 3.20 -0.90 9.00
N SER A 58 3.87 -0.28 8.02
CA SER A 58 5.14 0.40 8.18
C SER A 58 5.18 1.61 7.27
N ARG A 59 6.00 2.62 7.58
CA ARG A 59 6.33 3.73 6.67
C ARG A 59 7.45 3.40 5.66
N ARG A 60 8.01 2.20 5.73
CA ARG A 60 9.17 1.81 4.92
C ARG A 60 8.76 1.58 3.48
N TYR A 61 9.61 2.00 2.55
CA TYR A 61 9.40 1.93 1.11
C TYR A 61 8.97 0.55 0.59
N PRO A 62 9.52 -0.60 1.06
CA PRO A 62 9.01 -1.93 0.70
C PRO A 62 7.55 -2.21 1.03
N CYS A 63 6.98 -1.50 2.00
CA CYS A 63 5.60 -1.68 2.44
C CYS A 63 4.66 -0.64 1.82
N THR A 64 5.17 0.53 1.41
CA THR A 64 4.34 1.70 1.11
C THR A 64 4.55 2.31 -0.27
N GLY A 65 5.64 1.97 -0.95
CA GLY A 65 6.03 2.61 -2.21
C GLY A 65 4.95 2.53 -3.28
N GLY A 66 4.19 1.43 -3.35
CA GLY A 66 3.10 1.26 -4.32
C GLY A 66 1.76 1.88 -3.91
N ALA A 67 1.62 2.40 -2.68
CA ALA A 67 0.31 2.66 -2.08
C ALA A 67 -0.49 3.75 -2.81
N ALA A 68 0.16 4.87 -3.14
CA ALA A 68 -0.49 5.98 -3.85
C ALA A 68 -0.99 5.56 -5.24
N HIS A 69 -0.18 4.78 -5.99
CA HIS A 69 -0.56 4.31 -7.31
C HIS A 69 -1.73 3.32 -7.24
N ILE A 70 -1.65 2.34 -6.32
CA ILE A 70 -2.73 1.38 -6.12
C ILE A 70 -4.02 2.11 -5.75
N ALA A 71 -3.98 3.04 -4.80
CA ALA A 71 -5.17 3.78 -4.40
C ALA A 71 -5.84 4.51 -5.58
N ASN A 72 -5.05 5.18 -6.42
CA ASN A 72 -5.55 5.88 -7.61
C ASN A 72 -6.21 4.91 -8.62
N GLU A 73 -5.61 3.74 -8.86
CA GLU A 73 -6.14 2.72 -9.77
C GLU A 73 -7.47 2.11 -9.31
N PHE A 74 -7.77 2.16 -8.00
CA PHE A 74 -9.03 1.70 -7.42
C PHE A 74 -10.00 2.84 -7.05
N GLY A 75 -9.86 4.02 -7.67
CA GLY A 75 -10.79 5.14 -7.48
C GLY A 75 -10.51 5.98 -6.24
N SER A 76 -9.23 6.12 -5.88
CA SER A 76 -8.71 6.92 -4.76
C SER A 76 -9.19 6.44 -3.39
N CYS A 77 -9.02 5.14 -3.11
CA CYS A 77 -9.37 4.56 -1.82
C CYS A 77 -8.51 5.14 -0.67
N THR A 78 -9.08 5.19 0.53
CA THR A 78 -8.40 5.80 1.68
C THR A 78 -7.20 4.95 2.13
N ILE A 79 -6.04 5.59 2.27
CA ILE A 79 -4.82 4.99 2.79
C ILE A 79 -4.72 5.31 4.28
N HIS A 80 -4.41 4.32 5.10
CA HIS A 80 -4.36 4.39 6.56
C HIS A 80 -2.95 4.01 7.05
N ILE A 81 -2.41 4.74 8.02
CA ILE A 81 -1.14 4.42 8.69
C ILE A 81 -1.14 4.91 10.14
N HIS A 82 -0.28 4.35 10.98
CA HIS A 82 -0.02 4.92 12.30
C HIS A 82 0.46 6.39 12.21
N PRO A 83 0.04 7.31 13.12
CA PRO A 83 0.37 8.74 13.05
C PRO A 83 1.87 9.05 12.89
N GLU A 84 2.74 8.26 13.54
CA GLU A 84 4.19 8.44 13.42
C GLU A 84 4.74 8.21 12.01
N GLY A 85 4.03 7.42 11.20
CA GLY A 85 4.40 7.11 9.82
C GLY A 85 3.88 8.13 8.80
N GLN A 86 2.78 8.81 9.12
CA GLN A 86 2.04 9.68 8.19
C GLN A 86 2.91 10.78 7.59
N SER A 87 3.57 11.57 8.45
CA SER A 87 4.34 12.74 8.00
C SER A 87 5.50 12.39 7.06
N SER A 88 6.07 11.19 7.17
CA SER A 88 7.14 10.72 6.29
C SER A 88 6.61 10.39 4.90
N LEU A 89 5.39 9.85 4.81
CA LEU A 89 4.76 9.47 3.54
C LEU A 89 4.23 10.68 2.77
N GLU A 90 3.59 11.63 3.46
CA GLU A 90 3.04 12.86 2.84
C GLU A 90 4.14 13.75 2.25
N LYS A 91 5.34 13.72 2.82
CA LYS A 91 6.48 14.49 2.33
C LYS A 91 7.30 13.74 1.27
N GLY A 92 7.02 12.45 1.04
CA GLY A 92 7.89 11.59 0.23
C GLY A 92 9.30 11.51 0.81
N ASP A 93 9.44 11.40 2.14
CA ASP A 93 10.72 11.55 2.83
C ASP A 93 11.68 10.39 2.49
N PHE A 94 12.74 10.71 1.74
CA PHE A 94 13.69 9.76 1.18
C PHE A 94 14.44 8.92 2.23
N PHE A 95 14.81 9.54 3.36
CA PHE A 95 15.65 8.90 4.38
C PHE A 95 14.85 8.14 5.43
N THR A 96 13.70 8.65 5.87
CA THR A 96 12.88 8.05 6.93
C THR A 96 12.10 6.84 6.41
N THR A 97 11.72 6.86 5.13
CA THR A 97 11.07 5.70 4.48
C THR A 97 12.08 4.66 3.99
N TRP A 98 13.38 4.96 4.04
CA TRP A 98 14.47 4.12 3.53
C TRP A 98 14.45 3.91 2.01
N ALA A 99 13.71 4.71 1.25
CA ALA A 99 13.71 4.64 -0.21
C ALA A 99 15.14 4.80 -0.78
N ASN A 100 15.99 5.56 -0.09
CA ASN A 100 17.41 5.69 -0.38
C ASN A 100 18.22 4.39 -0.42
N ARG A 101 17.79 3.35 0.32
CA ARG A 101 18.47 2.04 0.28
C ARG A 101 18.14 1.22 -0.96
N PHE A 102 17.12 1.65 -1.69
CA PHE A 102 16.66 1.00 -2.90
C PHE A 102 17.07 1.79 -4.15
N ASP A 103 17.76 2.93 -4.01
CA ASP A 103 18.04 3.83 -5.14
C ASP A 103 16.73 4.30 -5.83
N SER A 104 15.71 4.59 -5.01
CA SER A 104 14.40 5.05 -5.45
C SER A 104 13.92 6.19 -4.57
N ASP A 105 13.10 7.09 -5.15
CA ASP A 105 12.34 8.06 -4.38
C ASP A 105 11.11 7.42 -3.73
N MET A 106 10.66 8.01 -2.62
CA MET A 106 9.39 7.67 -2.00
C MET A 106 8.27 8.47 -2.66
N PRO A 107 7.26 7.82 -3.26
CA PRO A 107 6.09 8.53 -3.78
C PRO A 107 5.33 9.24 -2.65
N ILE A 108 4.92 10.49 -2.91
CA ILE A 108 4.05 11.24 -2.01
C ILE A 108 2.74 10.46 -1.84
N THR A 109 2.46 10.08 -0.59
CA THR A 109 1.30 9.27 -0.24
C THR A 109 0.53 9.96 0.87
N ASN A 110 -0.66 10.47 0.56
CA ASN A 110 -1.57 11.04 1.54
C ASN A 110 -2.26 9.90 2.29
N ALA A 111 -2.05 9.85 3.60
CA ALA A 111 -2.60 8.80 4.45
C ALA A 111 -3.31 9.40 5.66
N GLU A 112 -4.42 8.78 6.07
CA GLU A 112 -5.13 9.11 7.29
C GLU A 112 -4.52 8.37 8.50
N PRO A 113 -4.39 9.03 9.65
CA PRO A 113 -3.90 8.38 10.86
C PRO A 113 -4.93 7.40 11.42
N VAL A 114 -4.48 6.21 11.81
CA VAL A 114 -5.27 5.28 12.63
C VAL A 114 -4.92 5.49 14.09
N THR A 115 -5.91 5.86 14.90
CA THR A 115 -5.79 6.00 16.35
C THR A 115 -6.57 4.89 17.06
N ASP A 116 -6.13 4.52 18.26
CA ASP A 116 -6.85 3.58 19.15
C ASP A 116 -8.20 4.14 19.63
#